data_AF-A0A919P5I6-F1
#
_entry.id   AF-A0A919P5I6-F1
#
_cell.length_a   1.000
_cell.length_b   1.000
_cell.length_c   1.000
_cell.angle_alpha   90.00
_cell.angle_beta   90.00
_cell.angle_gamma   90.00
#
_symmetry.space_group_name_H-M   'P 1'
#
loop_
_entity.id
_entity.type
_entity.pdbx_description
1 polymer ?
#
loop_
_entity_poly.entity_id
_entity_poly.type
_entity_poly.pdbx_seq_one_letter_code
_entity_poly.pdbx_strand_id
1 'polypeptide(L)'
;MPTYLSPGVYVEEVEAGARPIEGVGTSVAAFVGMAAKGPFNQPTLVSNWTQFSETFGDFLPDAYLAHSVYGYFLNGGNNAYIVRIGSDAEPDEPVTRATPKALPAGAQAVIGAYRVLAHERAPKTKQISIEVADAGGENPPDDQFKLIIKLDGKDTETYDNVTTKRGDNNVVTKLAESKLVTIEELASGSALAKPDKGSAELTIPPPEPEVPETSDLGADDYIGDAADRTGFSGLEAIDEVTIVSVPDLVAALEQGAIDLETYQAVQLAVIAHCELMGNRLAILDPPPGLNPQQIKDWRVNTAGYDSKYATLYWPYIKVFDPSTGSNRFVPPSGHMAGIWARNDDERGVHKAPANEVVRGAITLQTQITKAEHELLNPVGINAIRTFPGRGVRVWGARTLSSDPAWRYVNVRRLFNYLEESILTGTQWVVFEPNDDALWARIRRTISAFLVNEWRKGALFGLSPDEAFFVQCDRETNPAEAIDAGQVTCRIGVAPVKPAEFVIFQLSQFSGGTSLASE
;
A
#
# COMPACT_ATOMS: atom_id res chain seq x y z
N MET A 1 -40.01 39.01 -12.68
CA MET A 1 -40.94 38.02 -12.08
C MET A 1 -41.85 37.51 -13.17
N PRO A 2 -42.09 36.19 -13.26
CA PRO A 2 -43.07 35.65 -14.19
C PRO A 2 -44.45 36.20 -13.84
N THR A 3 -45.22 36.59 -14.86
CA THR A 3 -46.60 37.05 -14.66
C THR A 3 -47.53 35.90 -15.05
N TYR A 4 -48.14 35.25 -14.05
CA TYR A 4 -49.07 34.15 -14.27
C TYR A 4 -50.47 34.69 -14.58
N LEU A 5 -50.97 34.45 -15.80
CA LEU A 5 -52.22 35.05 -16.32
C LEU A 5 -53.42 34.09 -16.34
N SER A 6 -53.29 32.88 -15.80
CA SER A 6 -54.36 31.88 -15.73
C SER A 6 -54.32 31.05 -14.44
N PRO A 7 -55.45 30.50 -13.96
CA PRO A 7 -55.44 29.51 -12.90
C PRO A 7 -54.85 28.18 -13.40
N GLY A 8 -53.85 27.61 -12.70
CA GLY A 8 -53.20 26.35 -13.07
C GLY A 8 -52.12 25.92 -12.08
N VAL A 9 -51.58 24.70 -12.24
CA VAL A 9 -50.37 24.24 -11.54
C VAL A 9 -49.18 24.57 -12.43
N TYR A 10 -48.24 25.36 -11.91
CA TYR A 10 -47.02 25.73 -12.60
C TYR A 10 -45.84 24.99 -11.97
N VAL A 11 -44.96 24.46 -12.82
CA VAL A 11 -43.68 23.87 -12.42
C VAL A 11 -42.61 24.78 -13.01
N GLU A 12 -41.81 25.39 -12.14
CA GLU A 12 -40.65 26.20 -12.51
C GLU A 12 -39.39 25.46 -12.07
N GLU A 13 -38.45 25.30 -12.99
CA GLU A 13 -37.14 24.73 -12.68
C GLU A 13 -36.25 25.87 -12.17
N VAL A 14 -36.22 26.02 -10.85
CA VAL A 14 -35.29 26.92 -10.17
C VAL A 14 -34.00 26.12 -9.95
N GLU A 15 -32.84 26.66 -10.34
CA GLU A 15 -31.56 26.04 -9.96
C GLU A 15 -31.56 25.84 -8.44
N ALA A 16 -31.51 24.58 -8.03
CA ALA A 16 -31.37 24.24 -6.63
C ALA A 16 -30.12 24.97 -6.12
N GLY A 17 -30.25 25.69 -5.00
CA GLY A 17 -29.12 26.39 -4.38
C GLY A 17 -27.94 25.45 -4.09
N ALA A 18 -26.85 26.01 -3.54
CA ALA A 18 -25.64 25.28 -3.19
C ALA A 18 -25.90 23.83 -2.74
N ARG A 19 -25.31 22.86 -3.46
CA ARG A 19 -25.45 21.43 -3.14
C ARG A 19 -24.95 21.18 -1.71
N PRO A 20 -25.57 20.25 -0.96
CA PRO A 20 -25.05 19.83 0.33
C PRO A 20 -23.59 19.39 0.20
N ILE A 21 -22.77 19.70 1.20
CA ILE A 21 -21.40 19.21 1.27
C ILE A 21 -21.45 17.72 1.60
N GLU A 22 -20.86 16.93 0.72
CA GLU A 22 -20.61 15.51 0.96
C GLU A 22 -19.22 15.33 1.58
N GLY A 23 -19.09 14.34 2.45
CA GLY A 23 -17.81 13.98 3.04
C GLY A 23 -16.88 13.34 2.01
N VAL A 24 -15.61 13.77 1.99
CA VAL A 24 -14.59 13.11 1.16
C VAL A 24 -14.16 11.75 1.72
N GLY A 25 -13.54 10.93 0.87
CA GLY A 25 -12.91 9.69 1.31
C GLY A 25 -11.76 9.95 2.29
N THR A 26 -11.64 9.12 3.34
CA THR A 26 -10.63 9.31 4.40
C THR A 26 -9.50 8.30 4.37
N SER A 27 -9.55 7.34 3.44
CA SER A 27 -8.85 6.06 3.57
C SER A 27 -8.16 5.58 2.29
N VAL A 28 -7.69 6.52 1.45
CA VAL A 28 -6.90 6.20 0.26
C VAL A 28 -5.42 6.25 0.62
N ALA A 29 -4.76 5.09 0.60
CA ALA A 29 -3.34 5.00 0.91
C ALA A 29 -2.47 5.17 -0.34
N ALA A 30 -1.28 5.70 -0.18
CA ALA A 30 -0.22 5.68 -1.17
C ALA A 30 0.98 4.93 -0.61
N PHE A 31 1.48 3.95 -1.36
CA PHE A 31 2.65 3.17 -1.02
C PHE A 31 3.75 3.41 -2.06
N VAL A 32 4.93 3.77 -1.58
CA VAL A 32 6.12 3.96 -2.43
C VAL A 32 7.13 2.87 -2.14
N GLY A 33 7.55 2.16 -3.18
CA GLY A 33 8.49 1.06 -3.04
C GLY A 33 8.80 0.35 -4.35
N MET A 34 9.51 -0.77 -4.24
CA MET A 34 9.95 -1.61 -5.32
C MET A 34 8.91 -2.68 -5.65
N ALA A 35 8.76 -2.93 -6.95
CA ALA A 35 7.88 -3.95 -7.49
C ALA A 35 8.56 -4.67 -8.66
N ALA A 36 8.19 -5.93 -8.89
CA ALA A 36 8.78 -6.76 -9.94
C ALA A 36 8.52 -6.22 -11.36
N LYS A 37 7.37 -5.55 -11.55
CA LYS A 37 6.93 -4.98 -12.83
C LYS A 37 5.97 -3.82 -12.59
N GLY A 38 5.38 -3.29 -13.66
CA GLY A 38 4.34 -2.27 -13.62
C GLY A 38 4.89 -0.86 -13.87
N PRO A 39 3.99 0.14 -14.00
CA PRO A 39 4.37 1.51 -14.36
C PRO A 39 5.42 2.09 -13.41
N PHE A 40 6.52 2.58 -13.97
CA PHE A 40 7.63 3.16 -13.22
C PHE A 40 7.39 4.64 -12.92
N ASN A 41 7.59 5.06 -11.66
CA ASN A 41 7.36 6.43 -11.19
C ASN A 41 5.98 7.00 -11.53
N GLN A 42 4.99 6.16 -11.84
CA GLN A 42 3.64 6.58 -12.16
C GLN A 42 2.70 6.13 -11.05
N PRO A 43 2.13 7.04 -10.25
CA PRO A 43 1.12 6.70 -9.27
C PRO A 43 -0.04 5.96 -9.94
N THR A 44 -0.22 4.70 -9.59
CA THR A 44 -1.22 3.82 -10.21
C THR A 44 -2.21 3.34 -9.16
N LEU A 45 -3.50 3.60 -9.41
CA LEU A 45 -4.58 3.19 -8.53
C LEU A 45 -4.84 1.67 -8.63
N VAL A 46 -4.88 1.01 -7.47
CA VAL A 46 -5.32 -0.37 -7.31
C VAL A 46 -6.40 -0.45 -6.22
N SER A 47 -7.45 -1.23 -6.48
CA SER A 47 -8.62 -1.34 -5.60
C SER A 47 -8.70 -2.67 -4.84
N ASN A 48 -7.74 -3.57 -5.06
CA ASN A 48 -7.62 -4.83 -4.32
C ASN A 48 -6.25 -5.49 -4.58
N TRP A 49 -5.97 -6.55 -3.82
CA TRP A 49 -4.75 -7.35 -3.96
C TRP A 49 -4.57 -7.96 -5.35
N THR A 50 -5.63 -8.49 -5.96
CA THR A 50 -5.54 -9.14 -7.28
C THR A 50 -5.04 -8.14 -8.33
N GLN A 51 -5.62 -6.95 -8.35
CA GLN A 51 -5.19 -5.88 -9.27
C GLN A 51 -3.74 -5.44 -9.01
N PHE A 52 -3.32 -5.36 -7.75
CA PHE A 52 -1.92 -5.13 -7.40
C PHE A 52 -1.02 -6.22 -7.99
N SER A 53 -1.32 -7.50 -7.71
CA SER A 53 -0.48 -8.61 -8.16
C SER A 53 -0.38 -8.73 -9.69
N GLU A 54 -1.48 -8.42 -10.39
CA GLU A 54 -1.52 -8.42 -11.85
C GLU A 54 -0.67 -7.28 -12.45
N THR A 55 -0.69 -6.10 -11.82
CA THR A 55 -0.02 -4.90 -12.33
C THR A 55 1.46 -4.84 -11.93
N PHE A 56 1.76 -5.10 -10.66
CA PHE A 56 3.07 -4.86 -10.04
C PHE A 56 3.86 -6.15 -9.75
N GLY A 57 3.21 -7.31 -9.86
CA GLY A 57 3.80 -8.60 -9.54
C GLY A 57 3.53 -9.04 -8.10
N ASP A 58 4.10 -10.19 -7.73
CA ASP A 58 3.87 -10.83 -6.43
C ASP A 58 4.90 -10.38 -5.38
N PHE A 59 4.89 -11.01 -4.20
CA PHE A 59 5.85 -10.77 -3.13
C PHE A 59 7.31 -10.91 -3.59
N LEU A 60 8.14 -9.93 -3.22
CA LEU A 60 9.58 -9.95 -3.44
C LEU A 60 10.33 -10.34 -2.15
N PRO A 61 11.39 -11.17 -2.24
CA PRO A 61 12.20 -11.51 -1.08
C PRO A 61 12.95 -10.32 -0.49
N ASP A 62 13.24 -9.27 -1.25
CA ASP A 62 14.08 -8.15 -0.78
C ASP A 62 13.31 -6.82 -0.73
N ALA A 63 11.98 -6.87 -0.72
CA ALA A 63 11.13 -5.69 -0.58
C ALA A 63 9.89 -5.98 0.30
N TYR A 64 9.32 -4.93 0.87
CA TYR A 64 8.15 -4.92 1.74
C TYR A 64 6.91 -4.29 1.10
N LEU A 65 6.99 -3.66 -0.08
CA LEU A 65 5.85 -3.02 -0.74
C LEU A 65 4.66 -3.98 -0.87
N ALA A 66 4.88 -5.16 -1.43
CA ALA A 66 3.84 -6.17 -1.60
C ALA A 66 3.24 -6.61 -0.26
N HIS A 67 4.05 -6.84 0.78
CA HIS A 67 3.54 -7.19 2.12
C HIS A 67 2.72 -6.07 2.76
N SER A 68 3.13 -4.81 2.56
CA SER A 68 2.41 -3.64 3.07
C SER A 68 1.08 -3.44 2.36
N VAL A 69 1.05 -3.57 1.03
CA VAL A 69 -0.19 -3.47 0.23
C VAL A 69 -1.13 -4.63 0.53
N TYR A 70 -0.62 -5.87 0.65
CA TYR A 70 -1.42 -7.01 1.08
C TYR A 70 -1.99 -6.79 2.49
N GLY A 71 -1.16 -6.32 3.43
CA GLY A 71 -1.56 -5.98 4.79
C GLY A 71 -2.64 -4.90 4.85
N TYR A 72 -2.56 -3.89 3.97
CA TYR A 72 -3.56 -2.84 3.81
C TYR A 72 -4.92 -3.41 3.41
N PHE A 73 -5.00 -4.15 2.30
CA PHE A 73 -6.25 -4.74 1.84
C PHE A 73 -6.81 -5.76 2.82
N LEU A 74 -5.96 -6.62 3.40
CA LEU A 74 -6.38 -7.61 4.39
C LEU A 74 -6.99 -6.97 5.64
N ASN A 75 -6.51 -5.78 6.01
CA ASN A 75 -7.02 -5.05 7.17
C ASN A 75 -8.23 -4.16 6.88
N GLY A 76 -8.72 -4.10 5.64
CA GLY A 76 -9.92 -3.36 5.23
C GLY A 76 -9.65 -2.07 4.47
N GLY A 77 -8.46 -1.95 3.87
CA GLY A 77 -8.19 -0.95 2.84
C GLY A 77 -9.04 -1.18 1.59
N ASN A 78 -9.39 -0.10 0.88
CA ASN A 78 -10.22 -0.14 -0.33
C ASN A 78 -9.44 0.27 -1.58
N ASN A 79 -8.81 1.45 -1.57
CA ASN A 79 -8.09 2.00 -2.72
C ASN A 79 -6.68 2.40 -2.30
N ALA A 80 -5.69 2.01 -3.09
CA ALA A 80 -4.30 2.38 -2.88
C ALA A 80 -3.66 2.89 -4.17
N TYR A 81 -2.88 3.97 -4.07
CA TYR A 81 -1.93 4.35 -5.10
C TYR A 81 -0.59 3.68 -4.86
N ILE A 82 -0.02 3.11 -5.91
CA ILE A 82 1.31 2.52 -5.87
C ILE A 82 2.24 3.39 -6.70
N VAL A 83 3.36 3.80 -6.12
CA VAL A 83 4.46 4.44 -6.83
C VAL A 83 5.62 3.47 -6.82
N ARG A 84 5.90 2.88 -7.99
CA ARG A 84 7.05 1.99 -8.18
C ARG A 84 8.31 2.83 -8.37
N ILE A 85 9.34 2.53 -7.57
CA ILE A 85 10.68 3.12 -7.63
C ILE A 85 11.74 2.02 -7.82
N GLY A 86 13.00 2.39 -8.09
CA GLY A 86 14.11 1.46 -8.37
C GLY A 86 14.67 1.56 -9.79
N SER A 87 15.41 0.55 -10.23
CA SER A 87 15.97 0.52 -11.58
C SER A 87 14.96 0.03 -12.61
N ASP A 88 14.93 0.73 -13.73
CA ASP A 88 14.06 0.44 -14.85
C ASP A 88 14.63 -0.73 -15.66
N ALA A 89 13.99 -1.90 -15.57
CA ALA A 89 14.13 -2.92 -16.60
C ALA A 89 12.96 -2.75 -17.60
N GLU A 90 12.88 -1.60 -18.27
CA GLU A 90 11.95 -1.39 -19.39
C GLU A 90 12.51 -2.05 -20.67
N PRO A 91 11.69 -2.81 -21.44
CA PRO A 91 12.14 -3.55 -22.63
C PRO A 91 12.49 -2.71 -23.88
N ASP A 92 12.29 -1.39 -23.91
CA ASP A 92 12.15 -0.65 -25.19
C ASP A 92 12.87 0.71 -25.35
N GLU A 93 13.86 1.08 -24.51
CA GLU A 93 14.78 2.21 -24.83
C GLU A 93 16.25 1.78 -25.01
N PRO A 94 17.01 2.41 -25.93
CA PRO A 94 18.39 2.04 -26.20
C PRO A 94 19.30 2.53 -25.07
N VAL A 95 19.55 1.67 -24.09
CA VAL A 95 20.48 1.91 -22.99
C VAL A 95 21.91 2.12 -23.53
N THR A 96 22.38 3.37 -23.53
CA THR A 96 23.82 3.68 -23.67
C THR A 96 24.52 3.55 -22.32
N ARG A 97 24.61 2.32 -21.79
CA ARG A 97 25.65 1.96 -20.82
C ARG A 97 25.75 0.45 -20.73
N ALA A 98 26.89 -0.07 -21.17
CA ALA A 98 27.15 -1.51 -21.20
C ALA A 98 27.38 -2.04 -19.78
N THR A 99 26.37 -2.71 -19.22
CA THR A 99 26.55 -3.74 -18.20
C THR A 99 26.86 -5.09 -18.87
N PRO A 100 27.60 -5.99 -18.21
CA PRO A 100 27.96 -7.28 -18.78
C PRO A 100 26.70 -8.15 -18.90
N LYS A 101 26.30 -8.38 -20.15
CA LYS A 101 25.19 -9.25 -20.55
C LYS A 101 25.25 -10.58 -19.78
N ALA A 102 24.31 -10.81 -18.87
CA ALA A 102 24.04 -12.16 -18.39
C ALA A 102 23.76 -13.06 -19.60
N LEU A 103 24.33 -14.27 -19.59
CA LEU A 103 24.16 -15.22 -20.70
C LEU A 103 22.66 -15.54 -20.85
N PRO A 104 22.05 -15.32 -22.03
CA PRO A 104 20.62 -15.56 -22.20
C PRO A 104 20.29 -17.03 -21.98
N ALA A 105 19.23 -17.30 -21.20
CA ALA A 105 18.66 -18.63 -21.07
C ALA A 105 18.36 -19.21 -22.46
N GLY A 106 18.85 -20.42 -22.74
CA GLY A 106 18.62 -21.10 -24.02
C GLY A 106 17.14 -21.41 -24.24
N ALA A 107 16.72 -21.51 -25.51
CA ALA A 107 15.36 -21.94 -25.86
C ALA A 107 15.05 -23.32 -25.24
N GLN A 108 13.85 -23.49 -24.69
CA GLN A 108 13.46 -24.71 -23.98
C GLN A 108 12.02 -25.15 -24.29
N ALA A 109 11.72 -26.42 -24.04
CA ALA A 109 10.38 -27.02 -24.13
C ALA A 109 10.17 -28.07 -23.03
N VAL A 110 8.91 -28.41 -22.74
CA VAL A 110 8.55 -29.48 -21.80
C VAL A 110 7.79 -30.57 -22.54
N ILE A 111 8.21 -31.83 -22.35
CA ILE A 111 7.55 -33.02 -22.88
C ILE A 111 7.35 -34.05 -21.76
N GLY A 112 6.11 -34.18 -21.29
CA GLY A 112 5.79 -35.02 -20.13
C GLY A 112 6.56 -34.57 -18.89
N ALA A 113 7.36 -35.46 -18.31
CA ALA A 113 8.17 -35.19 -17.11
C ALA A 113 9.60 -34.70 -17.42
N TYR A 114 9.87 -34.31 -18.67
CA TYR A 114 11.21 -33.91 -19.11
C TYR A 114 11.24 -32.47 -19.58
N ARG A 115 12.32 -31.77 -19.22
CA ARG A 115 12.70 -30.46 -19.75
C ARG A 115 13.74 -30.64 -20.85
N VAL A 116 13.51 -30.05 -22.01
CA VAL A 116 14.41 -30.08 -23.17
C VAL A 116 14.99 -28.69 -23.36
N LEU A 117 16.31 -28.58 -23.33
CA LEU A 117 17.09 -27.35 -23.46
C LEU A 117 17.84 -27.35 -24.79
N ALA A 118 17.88 -26.24 -25.50
CA ALA A 118 18.76 -26.10 -26.67
C ALA A 118 20.23 -26.20 -26.22
N HIS A 119 20.99 -27.09 -26.87
CA HIS A 119 22.40 -27.26 -26.58
C HIS A 119 23.20 -26.04 -27.07
N GLU A 120 24.29 -25.66 -26.40
CA GLU A 120 25.09 -24.47 -26.77
C GLU A 120 25.63 -24.48 -28.20
N ARG A 121 25.83 -25.69 -28.73
CA ARG A 121 26.30 -25.95 -30.11
C ARG A 121 25.19 -25.88 -31.15
N ALA A 122 23.93 -25.73 -30.73
CA ALA A 122 22.80 -25.66 -31.64
C ALA A 122 22.77 -24.33 -32.41
N PRO A 123 22.31 -24.31 -33.67
CA PRO A 123 22.23 -23.08 -34.45
C PRO A 123 21.21 -22.11 -33.86
N LYS A 124 21.68 -20.96 -33.33
CA LYS A 124 20.83 -19.95 -32.65
C LYS A 124 19.80 -19.27 -33.56
N THR A 125 19.95 -19.35 -34.87
CA THR A 125 19.08 -18.69 -35.87
C THR A 125 18.00 -19.60 -36.44
N LYS A 126 17.98 -20.88 -36.05
CA LYS A 126 17.09 -21.88 -36.61
C LYS A 126 16.12 -22.37 -35.56
N GLN A 127 14.88 -22.64 -35.98
CA GLN A 127 13.84 -23.09 -35.08
C GLN A 127 14.07 -24.56 -34.72
N ILE A 128 14.14 -24.87 -33.42
CA ILE A 128 14.29 -26.25 -32.93
C ILE A 128 12.94 -26.70 -32.38
N SER A 129 12.50 -27.88 -32.79
CA SER A 129 11.33 -28.55 -32.21
C SER A 129 11.64 -30.01 -31.92
N ILE A 130 10.94 -30.58 -30.95
CA ILE A 130 11.03 -31.98 -30.58
C ILE A 130 9.67 -32.65 -30.78
N GLU A 131 9.67 -33.79 -31.47
CA GLU A 131 8.48 -34.61 -31.70
C GLU A 131 8.61 -35.97 -31.02
N VAL A 132 7.57 -36.36 -30.29
CA VAL A 132 7.39 -37.68 -29.68
C VAL A 132 6.52 -38.54 -30.61
N ALA A 133 7.09 -39.63 -31.11
CA ALA A 133 6.45 -40.57 -32.03
C ALA A 133 6.52 -42.02 -31.50
N ASP A 134 5.82 -42.95 -32.18
CA ASP A 134 5.92 -44.39 -31.87
C ASP A 134 7.32 -44.93 -32.16
N ALA A 135 7.75 -45.89 -31.35
CA ALA A 135 8.97 -46.66 -31.59
C ALA A 135 8.86 -47.47 -32.90
N GLY A 136 9.97 -47.63 -33.61
CA GLY A 136 10.04 -48.41 -34.85
C GLY A 136 10.24 -49.90 -34.62
N GLY A 137 9.58 -50.75 -35.41
CA GLY A 137 9.74 -52.21 -35.41
C GLY A 137 8.41 -52.98 -35.53
N GLU A 138 8.45 -54.29 -35.74
CA GLU A 138 7.27 -55.15 -35.60
C GLU A 138 6.98 -55.35 -34.10
N ASN A 139 5.85 -54.83 -33.61
CA ASN A 139 5.40 -54.87 -32.20
C ASN A 139 6.44 -54.35 -31.18
N PRO A 140 6.79 -53.04 -31.22
CA PRO A 140 7.67 -52.45 -30.23
C PRO A 140 7.04 -52.51 -28.81
N PRO A 141 7.85 -52.65 -27.75
CA PRO A 141 7.35 -52.59 -26.37
C PRO A 141 6.60 -51.28 -26.05
N ASP A 142 5.51 -51.36 -25.28
CA ASP A 142 4.65 -50.21 -24.97
C ASP A 142 5.38 -49.04 -24.28
N ASP A 143 6.46 -49.35 -23.56
CA ASP A 143 7.31 -48.40 -22.82
C ASP A 143 8.43 -47.76 -23.65
N GLN A 144 8.48 -48.06 -24.95
CA GLN A 144 9.41 -47.45 -25.90
C GLN A 144 8.72 -46.41 -26.79
N PHE A 145 9.46 -45.37 -27.13
CA PHE A 145 9.05 -44.30 -28.06
C PHE A 145 10.23 -43.86 -28.91
N LYS A 146 9.92 -42.98 -29.87
CA LYS A 146 10.87 -42.31 -30.74
C LYS A 146 10.85 -40.82 -30.46
N LEU A 147 12.03 -40.22 -30.36
CA LEU A 147 12.20 -38.77 -30.33
C LEU A 147 12.83 -38.30 -31.63
N ILE A 148 12.22 -37.30 -32.26
CA ILE A 148 12.70 -36.67 -33.48
C ILE A 148 12.97 -35.21 -33.16
N ILE A 149 14.22 -34.77 -33.31
CA ILE A 149 14.60 -33.37 -33.17
C ILE A 149 14.65 -32.76 -34.57
N LYS A 150 13.85 -31.72 -34.78
CA LYS A 150 13.72 -31.02 -36.05
C LYS A 150 14.35 -29.64 -35.97
N LEU A 151 14.98 -29.26 -37.07
CA LEU A 151 15.58 -27.95 -37.27
C LEU A 151 14.90 -27.31 -38.50
N ASP A 152 14.23 -26.18 -38.32
CA ASP A 152 13.37 -25.53 -39.34
C ASP A 152 12.36 -26.52 -39.97
N GLY A 153 11.77 -27.39 -39.13
CA GLY A 153 10.81 -28.41 -39.56
C GLY A 153 11.42 -29.65 -40.24
N LYS A 154 12.74 -29.73 -40.38
CA LYS A 154 13.44 -30.89 -40.95
C LYS A 154 14.04 -31.80 -39.88
N ASP A 155 13.70 -33.08 -39.93
CA ASP A 155 14.26 -34.13 -39.09
C ASP A 155 15.80 -34.14 -39.20
N THR A 156 16.47 -33.85 -38.09
CA THR A 156 17.93 -33.70 -38.04
C THR A 156 18.58 -34.75 -37.13
N GLU A 157 17.96 -35.05 -36.00
CA GLU A 157 18.38 -36.14 -35.12
C GLU A 157 17.16 -37.02 -34.78
N THR A 158 17.35 -38.33 -34.75
CA THR A 158 16.28 -39.28 -34.43
C THR A 158 16.80 -40.35 -33.50
N TYR A 159 16.12 -40.50 -32.37
CA TYR A 159 16.42 -41.45 -31.32
C TYR A 159 15.26 -42.43 -31.21
N ASP A 160 15.43 -43.62 -31.77
CA ASP A 160 14.42 -44.68 -31.74
C ASP A 160 14.62 -45.59 -30.52
N ASN A 161 13.55 -46.28 -30.12
CA ASN A 161 13.52 -47.23 -29.00
C ASN A 161 14.03 -46.66 -27.67
N VAL A 162 13.76 -45.37 -27.41
CA VAL A 162 14.06 -44.73 -26.11
C VAL A 162 12.99 -45.07 -25.08
N THR A 163 13.35 -45.12 -23.80
CA THR A 163 12.45 -45.45 -22.69
C THR A 163 12.65 -44.52 -21.49
N THR A 164 11.65 -44.43 -20.63
CA THR A 164 11.73 -43.72 -19.34
C THR A 164 12.36 -44.58 -18.23
N LYS A 165 12.58 -45.89 -18.48
CA LYS A 165 13.21 -46.81 -17.53
C LYS A 165 14.72 -46.56 -17.43
N ARG A 166 15.32 -46.95 -16.29
CA ARG A 166 16.78 -46.95 -16.12
C ARG A 166 17.43 -47.98 -17.05
N GLY A 167 18.55 -47.61 -17.67
CA GLY A 167 19.33 -48.46 -18.56
C GLY A 167 19.90 -47.69 -19.74
N ASP A 168 20.56 -48.39 -20.67
CA ASP A 168 21.27 -47.77 -21.81
C ASP A 168 20.33 -47.09 -22.81
N ASN A 169 19.06 -47.48 -22.83
CA ASN A 169 18.01 -46.87 -23.66
C ASN A 169 17.21 -45.79 -22.92
N ASN A 170 17.62 -45.41 -21.71
CA ASN A 170 16.99 -44.29 -21.01
C ASN A 170 17.10 -43.01 -21.85
N VAL A 171 16.00 -42.26 -21.91
CA VAL A 171 15.88 -41.05 -22.75
C VAL A 171 16.96 -40.00 -22.45
N VAL A 172 17.34 -39.80 -21.18
CA VAL A 172 18.40 -38.86 -20.80
C VAL A 172 19.76 -39.36 -21.27
N THR A 173 20.06 -40.64 -21.07
CA THR A 173 21.30 -41.27 -21.52
C THR A 173 21.46 -41.21 -23.04
N LYS A 174 20.39 -41.48 -23.79
CA LYS A 174 20.41 -41.48 -25.26
C LYS A 174 20.58 -40.07 -25.85
N LEU A 175 19.92 -39.08 -25.25
CA LEU A 175 20.02 -37.69 -25.71
C LEU A 175 21.28 -36.98 -25.19
N ALA A 176 22.11 -37.61 -24.34
CA ALA A 176 23.43 -37.09 -24.01
C ALA A 176 24.36 -36.97 -25.22
N GLU A 177 24.11 -37.76 -26.28
CA GLU A 177 24.86 -37.70 -27.54
C GLU A 177 24.32 -36.66 -28.54
N SER A 178 23.19 -36.01 -28.24
CA SER A 178 22.59 -35.01 -29.14
C SER A 178 23.46 -33.75 -29.25
N LYS A 179 23.51 -33.18 -30.46
CA LYS A 179 24.26 -31.94 -30.72
C LYS A 179 23.35 -30.71 -30.66
N LEU A 180 22.04 -30.92 -30.61
CA LEU A 180 21.02 -29.87 -30.73
C LEU A 180 20.29 -29.58 -29.42
N VAL A 181 20.06 -30.59 -28.59
CA VAL A 181 19.34 -30.45 -27.32
C VAL A 181 19.97 -31.26 -26.19
N THR A 182 19.74 -30.82 -24.96
CA THR A 182 19.97 -31.58 -23.72
C THR A 182 18.61 -31.84 -23.07
N ILE A 183 18.40 -33.01 -22.48
CA ILE A 183 17.15 -33.34 -21.78
C ILE A 183 17.42 -33.62 -20.31
N GLU A 184 16.54 -33.13 -19.44
CA GLU A 184 16.63 -33.25 -17.98
C GLU A 184 15.29 -33.75 -17.41
N GLU A 185 15.35 -34.51 -16.33
CA GLU A 185 14.17 -34.97 -15.60
C GLU A 185 13.68 -33.88 -14.63
N LEU A 186 12.39 -33.53 -14.70
CA LEU A 186 11.78 -32.52 -13.83
C LEU A 186 11.43 -33.06 -12.43
N ALA A 187 11.42 -34.39 -12.25
CA ALA A 187 11.06 -35.02 -10.98
C ALA A 187 11.95 -36.23 -10.67
N SER A 188 12.50 -36.27 -9.45
CA SER A 188 13.34 -37.37 -8.96
C SER A 188 12.51 -38.30 -8.06
N GLY A 189 12.42 -39.60 -8.38
CA GLY A 189 12.02 -40.63 -7.40
C GLY A 189 10.76 -41.45 -7.67
N SER A 190 10.12 -41.35 -8.85
CA SER A 190 9.03 -42.26 -9.26
C SER A 190 9.24 -42.80 -10.69
N ALA A 191 8.54 -43.87 -11.06
CA ALA A 191 8.58 -44.39 -12.42
C ALA A 191 7.94 -43.36 -13.38
N LEU A 192 8.76 -42.72 -14.21
CA LEU A 192 8.30 -41.70 -15.15
C LEU A 192 7.44 -42.35 -16.25
N ALA A 193 6.26 -41.77 -16.51
CA ALA A 193 5.38 -42.19 -17.58
C ALA A 193 5.95 -41.81 -18.95
N LYS A 194 5.66 -42.63 -19.96
CA LYS A 194 5.96 -42.33 -21.37
C LYS A 194 5.28 -41.01 -21.77
N PRO A 195 6.00 -40.05 -22.39
CA PRO A 195 5.39 -38.82 -22.89
C PRO A 195 4.33 -39.10 -23.95
N ASP A 196 3.27 -38.28 -23.98
CA ASP A 196 2.24 -38.34 -25.02
C ASP A 196 2.81 -37.96 -26.40
N LYS A 197 2.20 -38.48 -27.47
CA LYS A 197 2.57 -38.12 -28.84
C LYS A 197 2.26 -36.66 -29.10
N GLY A 198 3.22 -35.95 -29.68
CA GLY A 198 3.07 -34.53 -29.98
C GLY A 198 4.39 -33.88 -30.35
N SER A 199 4.31 -32.65 -30.83
CA SER A 199 5.47 -31.82 -31.13
C SER A 199 5.47 -30.61 -30.21
N ALA A 200 6.62 -30.27 -29.66
CA ALA A 200 6.84 -29.08 -28.85
C ALA A 200 7.97 -28.23 -29.45
N GLU A 201 7.72 -26.94 -29.65
CA GLU A 201 8.74 -25.99 -30.10
C GLU A 201 9.55 -25.48 -28.91
N LEU A 202 10.87 -25.38 -29.07
CA LEU A 202 11.73 -24.77 -28.05
C LEU A 202 11.61 -23.26 -28.15
N THR A 203 11.03 -22.64 -27.14
CA THR A 203 10.89 -21.18 -27.05
C THR A 203 11.78 -20.64 -25.95
N ILE A 204 12.32 -19.44 -26.15
CA ILE A 204 13.01 -18.73 -25.06
C ILE A 204 11.93 -18.40 -24.03
N PRO A 205 12.04 -18.87 -22.77
CA PRO A 205 11.09 -18.47 -21.74
C PRO A 205 11.17 -16.94 -21.59
N PRO A 206 10.07 -16.27 -21.22
CA PRO A 206 10.16 -14.88 -20.79
C PRO A 206 11.27 -14.78 -19.73
N PRO A 207 12.12 -13.75 -19.76
CA PRO A 207 13.12 -13.58 -18.72
C PRO A 207 12.40 -13.66 -17.37
N GLU A 208 12.94 -14.47 -16.45
CA GLU A 208 12.55 -14.39 -15.04
C GLU A 208 12.66 -12.91 -14.65
N PRO A 209 11.65 -12.33 -13.98
CA PRO A 209 11.72 -10.94 -13.58
C PRO A 209 13.01 -10.76 -12.77
N GLU A 210 13.94 -9.96 -13.29
CA GLU A 210 15.13 -9.59 -12.55
C GLU A 210 14.64 -8.93 -11.26
N VAL A 211 15.09 -9.48 -10.11
CA VAL A 211 14.80 -8.87 -8.82
C VAL A 211 15.41 -7.47 -8.89
N PRO A 212 14.63 -6.39 -8.67
CA PRO A 212 15.17 -5.04 -8.73
C PRO A 212 16.37 -4.97 -7.78
N GLU A 213 17.56 -4.69 -8.31
CA GLU A 213 18.74 -4.52 -7.47
C GLU A 213 18.56 -3.24 -6.64
N THR A 214 18.69 -3.38 -5.33
CA THR A 214 18.56 -2.27 -4.37
C THR A 214 19.83 -1.45 -4.23
N SER A 215 20.94 -1.93 -4.81
CA SER A 215 22.31 -1.41 -4.67
C SER A 215 22.51 0.03 -5.17
N ASP A 216 21.59 0.55 -5.99
CA ASP A 216 21.67 1.88 -6.60
C ASP A 216 20.60 2.88 -6.08
N LEU A 217 19.82 2.53 -5.05
CA LEU A 217 18.76 3.40 -4.51
C LEU A 217 19.32 4.52 -3.61
N GLY A 218 18.98 5.76 -3.93
CA GLY A 218 19.26 6.95 -3.11
C GLY A 218 17.99 7.64 -2.59
N ALA A 219 18.15 8.72 -1.83
CA ALA A 219 17.00 9.51 -1.34
C ALA A 219 16.12 10.03 -2.48
N ASP A 220 16.74 10.43 -3.60
CA ASP A 220 16.05 11.01 -4.76
C ASP A 220 15.08 10.03 -5.42
N ASP A 221 15.34 8.72 -5.38
CA ASP A 221 14.41 7.72 -5.92
C ASP A 221 13.11 7.65 -5.12
N TYR A 222 13.18 7.85 -3.80
CA TYR A 222 12.02 7.88 -2.93
C TYR A 222 11.29 9.22 -3.01
N ILE A 223 12.04 10.32 -2.88
CA ILE A 223 11.49 11.68 -2.83
C ILE A 223 10.94 12.07 -4.20
N GLY A 224 11.76 11.93 -5.24
CA GLY A 224 11.46 12.34 -6.60
C GLY A 224 11.22 13.84 -6.76
N ASP A 225 10.59 14.20 -7.86
CA ASP A 225 10.29 15.58 -8.24
C ASP A 225 8.81 15.70 -8.63
N ALA A 226 8.16 16.77 -8.18
CA ALA A 226 6.72 16.99 -8.40
C ALA A 226 6.38 17.35 -9.86
N ALA A 227 7.27 18.05 -10.56
CA ALA A 227 7.07 18.42 -11.96
C ALA A 227 7.25 17.21 -12.88
N ASP A 228 8.27 16.39 -12.62
CA ASP A 228 8.53 15.14 -13.34
C ASP A 228 7.66 13.97 -12.83
N ARG A 229 6.92 14.18 -11.75
CA ARG A 229 5.99 13.24 -11.10
C ARG A 229 6.66 11.95 -10.63
N THR A 230 7.91 12.02 -10.20
CA THR A 230 8.66 10.86 -9.70
C THR A 230 8.56 10.75 -8.18
N GLY A 231 8.87 9.57 -7.64
CA GLY A 231 8.84 9.30 -6.20
C GLY A 231 7.49 9.63 -5.55
N PHE A 232 7.48 9.84 -4.22
CA PHE A 232 6.26 10.28 -3.56
C PHE A 232 5.88 11.73 -3.90
N SER A 233 6.79 12.55 -4.43
CA SER A 233 6.45 13.91 -4.91
C SER A 233 5.44 13.89 -6.05
N GLY A 234 5.40 12.83 -6.86
CA GLY A 234 4.35 12.61 -7.86
C GLY A 234 2.92 12.53 -7.29
N LEU A 235 2.76 12.27 -5.99
CA LEU A 235 1.46 12.23 -5.32
C LEU A 235 0.85 13.62 -5.09
N GLU A 236 1.60 14.71 -5.29
CA GLU A 236 1.06 16.08 -5.20
C GLU A 236 -0.07 16.32 -6.21
N ALA A 237 -0.04 15.63 -7.36
CA ALA A 237 -1.07 15.74 -8.38
C ALA A 237 -2.36 14.96 -8.04
N ILE A 238 -2.43 14.26 -6.90
CA ILE A 238 -3.51 13.36 -6.53
C ILE A 238 -4.07 13.76 -5.17
N ASP A 239 -5.13 14.56 -5.19
CA ASP A 239 -5.72 15.13 -3.98
C ASP A 239 -6.37 14.08 -3.07
N GLU A 240 -6.88 12.98 -3.63
CA GLU A 240 -7.63 11.97 -2.88
C GLU A 240 -6.77 11.11 -1.93
N VAL A 241 -5.44 11.14 -2.05
CA VAL A 241 -4.54 10.42 -1.14
C VAL A 241 -4.62 11.03 0.25
N THR A 242 -4.86 10.18 1.25
CA THR A 242 -4.98 10.59 2.67
C THR A 242 -3.95 9.95 3.59
N ILE A 243 -3.27 8.89 3.13
CA ILE A 243 -2.23 8.17 3.90
C ILE A 243 -1.03 7.96 2.99
N VAL A 244 0.19 8.23 3.47
CA VAL A 244 1.44 7.96 2.73
C VAL A 244 2.35 7.05 3.56
N SER A 245 2.92 6.03 2.90
CA SER A 245 3.85 5.08 3.51
C SER A 245 4.94 4.68 2.51
N VAL A 246 6.16 4.52 3.02
CA VAL A 246 7.35 4.17 2.23
C VAL A 246 8.00 2.91 2.83
N PRO A 247 7.37 1.74 2.72
CA PRO A 247 7.78 0.53 3.45
C PRO A 247 9.17 0.03 3.02
N ASP A 248 9.57 0.27 1.78
CA ASP A 248 10.84 -0.24 1.22
C ASP A 248 12.05 0.61 1.59
N LEU A 249 11.84 1.74 2.26
CA LEU A 249 12.93 2.45 2.91
C LEU A 249 13.60 1.57 3.97
N VAL A 250 12.82 0.71 4.64
CA VAL A 250 13.34 -0.30 5.58
C VAL A 250 14.18 -1.33 4.86
N ALA A 251 13.69 -1.84 3.72
CA ALA A 251 14.41 -2.85 2.94
C ALA A 251 15.78 -2.32 2.47
N ALA A 252 15.83 -1.09 1.95
CA ALA A 252 17.07 -0.46 1.52
C ALA A 252 18.06 -0.27 2.69
N LEU A 253 17.58 0.09 3.88
CA LEU A 253 18.44 0.19 5.07
C LEU A 253 18.96 -1.18 5.54
N GLU A 254 18.11 -2.22 5.55
CA GLU A 254 18.53 -3.59 5.92
C GLU A 254 19.62 -4.14 4.99
N GLN A 255 19.57 -3.76 3.72
CA GLN A 255 20.49 -4.21 2.68
C GLN A 255 21.74 -3.34 2.59
N GLY A 256 21.80 -2.23 3.34
CA GLY A 256 22.91 -1.29 3.31
C GLY A 256 22.99 -0.45 2.03
N ALA A 257 21.91 -0.39 1.25
CA ALA A 257 21.80 0.48 0.08
C ALA A 257 21.79 1.96 0.47
N ILE A 258 21.15 2.27 1.60
CA ILE A 258 21.15 3.60 2.20
C ILE A 258 21.66 3.55 3.64
N ASP A 259 22.23 4.65 4.10
CA ASP A 259 22.61 4.81 5.50
C ASP A 259 21.45 5.39 6.34
N LEU A 260 21.67 5.46 7.65
CA LEU A 260 20.66 5.95 8.59
C LEU A 260 20.34 7.45 8.42
N GLU A 261 21.31 8.23 7.95
CA GLU A 261 21.13 9.66 7.66
C GLU A 261 20.20 9.85 6.46
N THR A 262 20.42 9.09 5.39
CA THR A 262 19.54 9.04 4.21
C THR A 262 18.14 8.55 4.58
N TYR A 263 18.05 7.50 5.41
CA TYR A 263 16.77 7.01 5.94
C TYR A 263 15.99 8.12 6.67
N GLN A 264 16.66 8.88 7.54
CA GLN A 264 16.06 10.01 8.25
C GLN A 264 15.65 11.14 7.29
N ALA A 265 16.48 11.46 6.29
CA ALA A 265 16.19 12.48 5.30
C ALA A 265 14.93 12.17 4.49
N VAL A 266 14.77 10.93 4.03
CA VAL A 266 13.56 10.50 3.32
C VAL A 266 12.32 10.58 4.22
N GLN A 267 12.42 10.16 5.49
CA GLN A 267 11.30 10.29 6.42
C GLN A 267 10.90 11.74 6.67
N LEU A 268 11.87 12.65 6.84
CA LEU A 268 11.62 14.09 6.96
C LEU A 268 10.93 14.64 5.71
N ALA A 269 11.34 14.20 4.52
CA ALA A 269 10.73 14.63 3.27
C ALA A 269 9.28 14.13 3.13
N VAL A 270 8.96 12.90 3.56
CA VAL A 270 7.57 12.39 3.60
C VAL A 270 6.72 13.20 4.58
N ILE A 271 7.27 13.57 5.74
CA ILE A 271 6.59 14.46 6.71
C ILE A 271 6.31 15.81 6.07
N ALA A 272 7.32 16.43 5.43
CA ALA A 272 7.19 17.73 4.79
C ALA A 272 6.16 17.71 3.65
N HIS A 273 6.11 16.63 2.85
CA HIS A 273 5.07 16.43 1.84
C HIS A 273 3.67 16.41 2.48
N CYS A 274 3.48 15.65 3.57
CA CYS A 274 2.18 15.59 4.25
C CYS A 274 1.78 16.94 4.89
N GLU A 275 2.75 17.69 5.42
CA GLU A 275 2.56 19.05 5.95
C GLU A 275 2.16 20.05 4.86
N LEU A 276 2.81 19.98 3.70
CA LEU A 276 2.52 20.84 2.55
C LEU A 276 1.12 20.58 2.00
N MET A 277 0.77 19.31 1.79
CA MET A 277 -0.52 18.93 1.22
C MET A 277 -1.68 19.16 2.20
N GLY A 278 -1.44 19.05 3.51
CA GLY A 278 -2.42 19.34 4.57
C GLY A 278 -3.58 18.34 4.68
N ASN A 279 -3.83 17.51 3.67
CA ASN A 279 -4.95 16.56 3.63
C ASN A 279 -4.56 15.09 3.90
N ARG A 280 -3.26 14.79 3.99
CA ARG A 280 -2.73 13.42 4.18
C ARG A 280 -1.79 13.29 5.38
N LEU A 281 -1.61 12.06 5.88
CA LEU A 281 -0.69 11.75 6.98
C LEU A 281 0.32 10.67 6.60
N ALA A 282 1.54 10.80 7.11
CA ALA A 282 2.58 9.80 7.02
C ALA A 282 2.41 8.71 8.09
N ILE A 283 2.52 7.44 7.68
CA ILE A 283 2.77 6.32 8.58
C ILE A 283 4.22 5.89 8.40
N LEU A 284 5.06 6.29 9.36
CA LEU A 284 6.48 6.00 9.36
C LEU A 284 6.74 4.64 10.00
N ASP A 285 7.74 3.94 9.47
CA ASP A 285 8.30 2.74 10.08
C ASP A 285 9.65 3.06 10.72
N PRO A 286 9.94 2.56 11.93
CA PRO A 286 11.25 2.79 12.51
C PRO A 286 12.33 1.89 11.90
N PRO A 287 13.62 2.24 12.04
CA PRO A 287 14.69 1.33 11.70
C PRO A 287 14.49 -0.06 12.35
N PRO A 288 14.89 -1.14 11.65
CA PRO A 288 14.68 -2.50 12.11
C PRO A 288 15.60 -2.84 13.29
N GLY A 289 15.21 -3.84 14.08
CA GLY A 289 16.06 -4.42 15.13
C GLY A 289 16.19 -3.59 16.42
N LEU A 290 15.46 -2.49 16.56
CA LEU A 290 15.48 -1.65 17.76
C LEU A 290 14.75 -2.31 18.94
N ASN A 291 15.35 -2.22 20.12
CA ASN A 291 14.69 -2.54 21.40
C ASN A 291 13.90 -1.32 21.96
N PRO A 292 13.10 -1.48 23.03
CA PRO A 292 12.29 -0.39 23.60
C PRO A 292 13.06 0.90 23.95
N GLN A 293 14.29 0.79 24.47
CA GLN A 293 15.09 1.97 24.79
C GLN A 293 15.65 2.63 23.53
N GLN A 294 16.06 1.83 22.55
CA GLN A 294 16.61 2.31 21.28
C GLN A 294 15.54 2.95 20.39
N ILE A 295 14.32 2.41 20.33
CA ILE A 295 13.23 3.03 19.56
C ILE A 295 12.81 4.37 20.17
N LYS A 296 12.83 4.48 21.50
CA LYS A 296 12.64 5.76 22.18
C LYS A 296 13.75 6.74 21.82
N ASP A 297 15.01 6.31 21.87
CA ASP A 297 16.16 7.13 21.53
C ASP A 297 16.14 7.60 20.07
N TRP A 298 15.84 6.68 19.14
CA TRP A 298 15.58 6.99 17.75
C TRP A 298 14.51 8.08 17.62
N ARG A 299 13.32 7.85 18.20
CA ARG A 299 12.20 8.79 18.13
C ARG A 299 12.55 10.18 18.66
N VAL A 300 13.23 10.25 19.81
CA VAL A 300 13.40 11.50 20.58
C VAL A 300 14.67 12.25 20.21
N ASN A 301 15.80 11.54 20.12
CA ASN A 301 17.14 12.14 20.02
C ASN A 301 17.74 12.04 18.62
N THR A 302 17.53 10.92 17.91
CA THR A 302 18.11 10.73 16.56
C THR A 302 17.24 11.38 15.49
N ALA A 303 16.00 10.92 15.36
CA ALA A 303 15.02 11.41 14.40
C ALA A 303 14.52 12.81 14.76
N GLY A 304 14.15 13.01 16.04
CA GLY A 304 13.74 14.32 16.56
C GLY A 304 12.48 14.92 15.92
N TYR A 305 11.64 14.12 15.25
CA TYR A 305 10.48 14.62 14.49
C TYR A 305 9.46 15.33 15.40
N ASP A 306 8.85 16.40 14.95
CA ASP A 306 7.69 17.01 15.63
C ASP A 306 6.67 17.44 14.59
N SER A 307 5.70 16.57 14.33
CA SER A 307 4.68 16.83 13.33
C SER A 307 3.35 16.20 13.72
N LYS A 308 2.28 16.96 13.50
CA LYS A 308 0.90 16.46 13.58
C LYS A 308 0.52 15.61 12.36
N TYR A 309 1.27 15.68 11.27
CA TYR A 309 1.00 14.96 10.02
C TYR A 309 1.73 13.63 9.90
N ALA A 310 2.32 13.13 10.99
CA ALA A 310 3.05 11.87 11.00
C ALA A 310 2.74 11.02 12.21
N THR A 311 2.90 9.71 12.04
CA THR A 311 2.69 8.69 13.06
C THR A 311 3.80 7.64 12.98
N LEU A 312 4.07 6.97 14.09
CA LEU A 312 5.05 5.89 14.17
C LEU A 312 4.43 4.71 14.91
N TYR A 313 4.51 3.51 14.34
CA TYR A 313 4.01 2.28 14.94
C TYR A 313 5.15 1.30 15.18
N TRP A 314 5.11 0.60 16.31
CA TRP A 314 6.13 -0.38 16.70
C TRP A 314 5.52 -1.42 17.64
N PRO A 315 5.91 -2.71 17.60
CA PRO A 315 7.00 -3.31 16.83
C PRO A 315 6.57 -3.87 15.48
N TYR A 316 7.54 -4.42 14.74
CA TYR A 316 7.32 -5.13 13.48
C TYR A 316 6.41 -6.35 13.67
N ILE A 317 5.64 -6.65 12.63
CA ILE A 317 4.60 -7.68 12.64
C ILE A 317 5.13 -8.93 11.96
N LYS A 318 4.93 -10.11 12.57
CA LYS A 318 5.26 -11.38 11.92
C LYS A 318 4.08 -11.84 11.06
N VAL A 319 4.32 -12.07 9.78
CA VAL A 319 3.34 -12.58 8.81
C VAL A 319 3.89 -13.81 8.08
N PHE A 320 3.01 -14.58 7.45
CA PHE A 320 3.40 -15.61 6.50
C PHE A 320 3.78 -14.95 5.18
N ASP A 321 4.93 -15.33 4.62
CA ASP A 321 5.47 -14.83 3.37
C ASP A 321 5.32 -15.91 2.28
N PRO A 322 4.39 -15.75 1.33
CA PRO A 322 4.16 -16.74 0.28
C PRO A 322 5.36 -16.92 -0.66
N SER A 323 6.21 -15.91 -0.86
CA SER A 323 7.36 -16.00 -1.75
C SER A 323 8.42 -16.99 -1.26
N THR A 324 8.67 -17.01 0.05
CA THR A 324 9.67 -17.89 0.68
C THR A 324 9.06 -19.14 1.31
N GLY A 325 7.72 -19.21 1.41
CA GLY A 325 7.01 -20.26 2.14
C GLY A 325 7.30 -20.25 3.65
N SER A 326 7.83 -19.14 4.18
CA SER A 326 8.29 -19.00 5.56
C SER A 326 7.65 -17.79 6.25
N ASN A 327 7.89 -17.60 7.54
CA ASN A 327 7.35 -16.43 8.25
C ASN A 327 8.41 -15.32 8.33
N ARG A 328 8.02 -14.09 8.01
CA ARG A 328 8.90 -12.91 8.03
C ARG A 328 8.34 -11.79 8.91
N PHE A 329 9.22 -10.95 9.45
CA PHE A 329 8.83 -9.69 10.09
C PHE A 329 8.76 -8.57 9.05
N VAL A 330 7.66 -7.84 9.03
CA VAL A 330 7.41 -6.74 8.09
C VAL A 330 7.12 -5.44 8.84
N PRO A 331 7.43 -4.28 8.23
CA PRO A 331 7.05 -2.99 8.78
C PRO A 331 5.52 -2.89 8.99
N PRO A 332 5.07 -2.24 10.08
CA PRO A 332 3.65 -2.18 10.40
C PRO A 332 2.82 -1.23 9.53
N SER A 333 3.44 -0.27 8.83
CA SER A 333 2.73 0.82 8.14
C SER A 333 1.58 0.38 7.23
N GLY A 334 1.78 -0.62 6.38
CA GLY A 334 0.70 -1.15 5.51
C GLY A 334 -0.49 -1.73 6.27
N HIS A 335 -0.23 -2.49 7.32
CA HIS A 335 -1.29 -3.04 8.17
C HIS A 335 -2.04 -1.94 8.92
N MET A 336 -1.32 -0.91 9.39
CA MET A 336 -1.93 0.21 10.11
C MET A 336 -2.79 1.07 9.19
N ALA A 337 -2.34 1.34 7.95
CA ALA A 337 -3.14 2.02 6.95
C ALA A 337 -4.47 1.29 6.68
N GLY A 338 -4.43 -0.05 6.60
CA GLY A 338 -5.65 -0.86 6.42
C GLY A 338 -6.58 -0.81 7.63
N ILE A 339 -6.02 -0.80 8.85
CA ILE A 339 -6.81 -0.63 10.09
C ILE A 339 -7.46 0.75 10.14
N TRP A 340 -6.76 1.81 9.70
CA TRP A 340 -7.36 3.15 9.61
C TRP A 340 -8.55 3.13 8.64
N ALA A 341 -8.40 2.49 7.48
CA ALA A 341 -9.47 2.36 6.50
C ALA A 341 -10.71 1.65 7.08
N ARG A 342 -10.52 0.46 7.65
CA ARG A 342 -11.60 -0.30 8.28
C ARG A 342 -12.26 0.46 9.42
N ASN A 343 -11.46 1.12 10.25
CA ASN A 343 -11.96 1.92 11.36
C ASN A 343 -12.91 3.02 10.90
N ASP A 344 -12.51 3.72 9.83
CA ASP A 344 -13.27 4.83 9.28
C ASP A 344 -14.56 4.35 8.63
N ASP A 345 -14.52 3.25 7.90
CA ASP A 345 -15.71 2.64 7.28
C ASP A 345 -16.71 2.15 8.34
N GLU A 346 -16.23 1.55 9.42
CA GLU A 346 -17.10 0.97 10.47
C GLU A 346 -17.60 2.01 11.48
N ARG A 347 -16.80 3.04 11.78
CA ARG A 347 -17.02 3.93 12.94
C ARG A 347 -16.80 5.42 12.65
N GLY A 348 -16.30 5.78 11.48
CA GLY A 348 -15.95 7.14 11.10
C GLY A 348 -14.56 7.57 11.57
N VAL A 349 -13.98 8.52 10.84
CA VAL A 349 -12.62 9.06 11.06
C VAL A 349 -12.38 9.67 12.45
N HIS A 350 -13.46 10.09 13.13
CA HIS A 350 -13.41 10.63 14.49
C HIS A 350 -13.11 9.57 15.56
N LYS A 351 -13.28 8.27 15.27
CA LYS A 351 -12.91 7.16 16.17
C LYS A 351 -11.39 6.92 16.07
N ALA A 352 -10.68 6.93 17.20
CA ALA A 352 -9.26 6.55 17.25
C ALA A 352 -9.00 5.11 16.75
N PRO A 353 -8.14 4.89 15.73
CA PRO A 353 -7.86 3.57 15.16
C PRO A 353 -6.92 2.73 16.08
N ALA A 354 -7.35 2.53 17.32
CA ALA A 354 -6.69 1.73 18.35
C ALA A 354 -7.65 0.67 18.90
N ASN A 355 -7.12 -0.31 19.64
CA ASN A 355 -7.85 -1.49 20.15
C ASN A 355 -8.41 -2.40 19.03
N GLU A 356 -7.91 -2.21 17.80
CA GLU A 356 -8.26 -2.97 16.61
C GLU A 356 -7.38 -4.21 16.45
N VAL A 357 -7.95 -5.31 15.95
CA VAL A 357 -7.19 -6.53 15.64
C VAL A 357 -6.38 -6.33 14.37
N VAL A 358 -5.11 -6.74 14.41
CA VAL A 358 -4.23 -6.77 13.24
C VAL A 358 -4.46 -8.09 12.49
N ARG A 359 -5.18 -8.05 11.38
CA ARG A 359 -5.45 -9.24 10.55
C ARG A 359 -4.17 -9.65 9.83
N GLY A 360 -3.93 -10.96 9.72
CA GLY A 360 -2.71 -11.53 9.13
C GLY A 360 -1.50 -11.60 10.08
N ALA A 361 -1.56 -10.93 11.24
CA ALA A 361 -0.48 -10.97 12.22
C ALA A 361 -0.46 -12.31 12.99
N ILE A 362 0.68 -13.00 12.93
CA ILE A 362 0.95 -14.22 13.71
C ILE A 362 1.40 -13.83 15.12
N THR A 363 2.39 -12.94 15.21
CA THR A 363 2.96 -12.43 16.46
C THR A 363 3.72 -11.13 16.17
N LEU A 364 4.43 -10.62 17.18
CA LEU A 364 5.23 -9.41 17.11
C LEU A 364 6.71 -9.73 17.27
N GLN A 365 7.57 -8.91 16.67
CA GLN A 365 9.03 -9.02 16.82
C GLN A 365 9.47 -8.88 18.28
N THR A 366 8.78 -8.02 19.03
CA THR A 366 9.05 -7.80 20.45
C THR A 366 7.73 -7.77 21.22
N GLN A 367 7.68 -8.45 22.36
CA GLN A 367 6.51 -8.37 23.25
C GLN A 367 6.72 -7.22 24.24
N ILE A 368 5.87 -6.21 24.16
CA ILE A 368 5.99 -4.99 24.98
C ILE A 368 5.32 -5.20 26.35
N THR A 369 6.09 -5.03 27.41
CA THR A 369 5.60 -4.98 28.79
C THR A 369 4.79 -3.70 29.06
N LYS A 370 4.12 -3.63 30.21
CA LYS A 370 3.39 -2.41 30.60
C LYS A 370 4.33 -1.21 30.78
N ALA A 371 5.46 -1.42 31.47
CA ALA A 371 6.43 -0.36 31.78
C ALA A 371 7.10 0.19 30.51
N GLU A 372 7.46 -0.68 29.57
CA GLU A 372 7.98 -0.25 28.26
C GLU A 372 6.91 0.54 27.50
N HIS A 373 5.64 0.11 27.54
CA HIS A 373 4.60 0.87 26.87
C HIS A 373 4.39 2.27 27.52
N GLU A 374 4.44 2.36 28.85
CA GLU A 374 4.39 3.64 29.59
C GLU A 374 5.56 4.57 29.24
N LEU A 375 6.70 4.01 28.83
CA LEU A 375 7.88 4.75 28.36
C LEU A 375 7.70 5.28 26.93
N LEU A 376 7.11 4.48 26.04
CA LEU A 376 7.03 4.74 24.59
C LEU A 376 5.85 5.65 24.21
N ASN A 377 4.70 5.44 24.83
CA ASN A 377 3.47 6.13 24.45
C ASN A 377 3.55 7.67 24.62
N PRO A 378 4.14 8.24 25.69
CA PRO A 378 4.28 9.70 25.84
C PRO A 378 5.02 10.40 24.71
N VAL A 379 5.91 9.70 23.99
CA VAL A 379 6.71 10.25 22.88
C VAL A 379 6.13 9.95 21.50
N GLY A 380 4.87 9.49 21.44
CA GLY A 380 4.14 9.27 20.19
C GLY A 380 4.46 7.96 19.46
N ILE A 381 5.11 7.00 20.11
CA ILE A 381 5.31 5.65 19.56
C ILE A 381 4.07 4.82 19.87
N ASN A 382 3.32 4.47 18.83
CA ASN A 382 2.09 3.68 18.95
C ASN A 382 2.41 2.19 19.05
N ALA A 383 2.20 1.62 20.23
CA ALA A 383 2.48 0.22 20.48
C ALA A 383 1.49 -0.71 19.77
N ILE A 384 1.99 -1.76 19.14
CA ILE A 384 1.21 -2.96 18.78
C ILE A 384 1.51 -4.01 19.86
N ARG A 385 0.48 -4.68 20.38
CA ARG A 385 0.59 -5.59 21.53
C ARG A 385 -0.19 -6.88 21.33
N THR A 386 0.29 -7.95 21.96
CA THR A 386 -0.44 -9.22 22.03
C THR A 386 -1.23 -9.29 23.32
N PHE A 387 -2.50 -9.67 23.22
CA PHE A 387 -3.37 -9.88 24.38
C PHE A 387 -3.86 -11.33 24.40
N PRO A 388 -3.64 -12.10 25.49
CA PRO A 388 -4.17 -13.46 25.61
C PRO A 388 -5.68 -13.51 25.36
N GLY A 389 -6.14 -14.47 24.53
CA GLY A 389 -7.54 -14.63 24.14
C GLY A 389 -8.10 -13.52 23.23
N ARG A 390 -7.30 -12.52 22.90
CA ARG A 390 -7.68 -11.33 22.14
C ARG A 390 -6.84 -11.20 20.85
N GLY A 391 -5.63 -11.73 20.81
CA GLY A 391 -4.74 -11.67 19.64
C GLY A 391 -3.91 -10.39 19.58
N VAL A 392 -3.30 -10.12 18.43
CA VAL A 392 -2.48 -8.93 18.19
C VAL A 392 -3.37 -7.72 17.93
N ARG A 393 -3.14 -6.63 18.65
CA ARG A 393 -3.89 -5.38 18.53
C ARG A 393 -2.99 -4.16 18.47
N VAL A 394 -3.39 -3.16 17.69
CA VAL A 394 -2.87 -1.81 17.84
C VAL A 394 -3.38 -1.21 19.15
N TRP A 395 -2.50 -0.56 19.91
CA TRP A 395 -2.74 -0.08 21.27
C TRP A 395 -2.24 1.35 21.50
N GLY A 396 -2.23 2.16 20.43
CA GLY A 396 -1.91 3.58 20.45
C GLY A 396 -2.50 4.30 19.22
N ALA A 397 -2.81 5.58 19.36
CA ALA A 397 -3.34 6.42 18.28
C ALA A 397 -2.85 7.88 18.41
N ARG A 398 -1.56 8.06 18.69
CA ARG A 398 -0.90 9.36 18.80
C ARG A 398 -0.16 9.74 17.52
N THR A 399 -0.12 11.03 17.23
CA THR A 399 0.77 11.63 16.23
C THR A 399 2.17 11.83 16.84
N LEU A 400 3.10 12.34 16.03
CA LEU A 400 4.41 12.75 16.50
C LEU A 400 4.43 14.16 17.10
N SER A 401 3.28 14.84 17.22
CA SER A 401 3.22 16.22 17.66
C SER A 401 3.48 16.39 19.17
N SER A 402 4.27 17.39 19.52
CA SER A 402 4.42 17.88 20.89
C SER A 402 3.21 18.70 21.38
N ASP A 403 2.40 19.23 20.47
CA ASP A 403 1.20 20.01 20.78
C ASP A 403 0.05 19.09 21.28
N PRO A 404 -0.43 19.28 22.52
CA PRO A 404 -1.56 18.51 23.05
C PRO A 404 -2.85 18.62 22.23
N ALA A 405 -3.05 19.68 21.46
CA ALA A 405 -4.20 19.83 20.57
C ALA A 405 -4.18 18.83 19.42
N TRP A 406 -2.99 18.46 18.94
CA TRP A 406 -2.80 17.58 17.79
C TRP A 406 -2.26 16.21 18.15
N ARG A 407 -2.26 15.87 19.45
CA ARG A 407 -1.74 14.61 19.98
C ARG A 407 -2.34 13.36 19.32
N TYR A 408 -3.60 13.38 18.90
CA TYR A 408 -4.33 12.18 18.50
C TYR A 408 -4.58 12.10 16.99
N VAL A 409 -4.37 10.91 16.43
CA VAL A 409 -4.52 10.61 15.00
C VAL A 409 -5.92 10.92 14.49
N ASN A 410 -6.96 10.45 15.19
CA ASN A 410 -8.35 10.70 14.80
C ASN A 410 -8.71 12.19 14.82
N VAL A 411 -8.10 12.99 15.70
CA VAL A 411 -8.34 14.43 15.73
C VAL A 411 -7.74 15.10 14.49
N ARG A 412 -6.47 14.82 14.17
CA ARG A 412 -5.85 15.39 12.96
C ARG A 412 -6.55 14.91 11.68
N ARG A 413 -6.87 13.62 11.59
CA ARG A 413 -7.58 13.06 10.43
C ARG A 413 -9.00 13.62 10.28
N LEU A 414 -9.72 13.85 11.39
CA LEU A 414 -11.02 14.52 11.35
C LEU A 414 -10.89 15.95 10.79
N PHE A 415 -9.89 16.71 11.21
CA PHE A 415 -9.68 18.05 10.65
C PHE A 415 -9.35 18.00 9.15
N ASN A 416 -8.48 17.09 8.71
CA ASN A 416 -8.19 16.93 7.27
C ASN A 416 -9.47 16.61 6.48
N TYR A 417 -10.30 15.68 6.99
CA TYR A 417 -11.59 15.35 6.37
C TYR A 417 -12.54 16.56 6.29
N LEU A 418 -12.66 17.35 7.36
CA LEU A 418 -13.53 18.52 7.39
C LEU A 418 -13.02 19.62 6.45
N GLU A 419 -11.73 19.92 6.48
CA GLU A 419 -11.06 20.91 5.64
C GLU A 419 -11.27 20.58 4.15
N GLU A 420 -11.00 19.34 3.75
CA GLU A 420 -11.11 18.87 2.36
C GLU A 420 -12.57 18.80 1.88
N SER A 421 -13.49 18.33 2.74
CA SER A 421 -14.93 18.30 2.41
C SER A 421 -15.49 19.71 2.21
N ILE A 422 -15.10 20.66 3.06
CA ILE A 422 -15.52 22.06 2.92
C ILE A 422 -14.91 22.68 1.67
N LEU A 423 -13.61 22.45 1.42
CA LEU A 423 -12.93 22.93 0.21
C LEU A 423 -13.65 22.47 -1.06
N THR A 424 -13.89 21.16 -1.18
CA THR A 424 -14.57 20.56 -2.35
C THR A 424 -16.03 21.01 -2.44
N GLY A 425 -16.76 21.03 -1.32
CA GLY A 425 -18.18 21.37 -1.28
C GLY A 425 -18.49 22.85 -1.48
N THR A 426 -17.50 23.73 -1.38
CA THR A 426 -17.66 25.19 -1.52
C THR A 426 -17.02 25.79 -2.77
N GLN A 427 -16.56 24.96 -3.73
CA GLN A 427 -15.98 25.45 -5.00
C GLN A 427 -16.90 26.43 -5.77
N TRP A 428 -18.22 26.28 -5.62
CA TRP A 428 -19.21 27.17 -6.24
C TRP A 428 -19.14 28.63 -5.75
N VAL A 429 -18.46 28.91 -4.64
CA VAL A 429 -18.32 30.27 -4.07
C VAL A 429 -17.44 31.16 -4.96
N VAL A 430 -16.51 30.56 -5.71
CA VAL A 430 -15.58 31.31 -6.55
C VAL A 430 -16.34 32.04 -7.66
N PHE A 431 -16.02 33.33 -7.86
CA PHE A 431 -16.66 34.24 -8.82
C PHE A 431 -18.13 34.63 -8.52
N GLU A 432 -18.69 34.24 -7.38
CA GLU A 432 -19.98 34.77 -6.94
C GLU A 432 -19.85 36.25 -6.48
N PRO A 433 -20.93 37.05 -6.55
CA PRO A 433 -20.94 38.40 -5.97
C PRO A 433 -20.61 38.39 -4.47
N ASN A 434 -19.57 39.13 -4.07
CA ASN A 434 -19.14 39.21 -2.67
C ASN A 434 -20.08 40.13 -1.85
N ASP A 435 -21.20 39.58 -1.40
CA ASP A 435 -22.24 40.30 -0.66
C ASP A 435 -22.79 39.51 0.54
N ASP A 436 -23.68 40.15 1.32
CA ASP A 436 -24.32 39.53 2.48
C ASP A 436 -25.10 38.24 2.14
N ALA A 437 -25.59 38.10 0.90
CA ALA A 437 -26.34 36.92 0.47
C ALA A 437 -25.40 35.73 0.21
N LEU A 438 -24.23 35.95 -0.40
CA LEU A 438 -23.18 34.94 -0.54
C LEU A 438 -22.74 34.46 0.84
N TRP A 439 -22.43 35.36 1.76
CA TRP A 439 -21.96 34.99 3.10
C TRP A 439 -23.01 34.17 3.85
N ALA A 440 -24.29 34.53 3.75
CA ALA A 440 -25.38 33.74 4.33
C ALA A 440 -25.48 32.33 3.71
N ARG A 441 -25.27 32.19 2.38
CA ARG A 441 -25.22 30.88 1.72
C ARG A 441 -24.04 30.03 2.20
N ILE A 442 -22.85 30.62 2.33
CA ILE A 442 -21.65 29.94 2.87
C ILE A 442 -21.94 29.41 4.28
N ARG A 443 -22.37 30.29 5.20
CA ARG A 443 -22.68 29.90 6.58
C ARG A 443 -23.68 28.75 6.63
N ARG A 444 -24.82 28.87 5.93
CA ARG A 444 -25.86 27.83 5.93
C ARG A 444 -25.35 26.48 5.41
N THR A 445 -24.54 26.49 4.36
CA THR A 445 -24.03 25.28 3.71
C THR A 445 -23.05 24.54 4.62
N ILE A 446 -22.08 25.27 5.19
CA ILE A 446 -21.07 24.70 6.10
C ILE A 446 -21.73 24.27 7.42
N SER A 447 -22.63 25.09 8.00
CA SER A 447 -23.34 24.72 9.23
C SER A 447 -24.17 23.45 9.04
N ALA A 448 -24.86 23.28 7.91
CA ALA A 448 -25.64 22.06 7.64
C ALA A 448 -24.76 20.81 7.63
N PHE A 449 -23.56 20.89 7.01
CA PHE A 449 -22.57 19.83 7.04
C PHE A 449 -22.09 19.51 8.46
N LEU A 450 -21.67 20.52 9.22
CA LEU A 450 -21.18 20.34 10.58
C LEU A 450 -22.26 19.82 11.55
N VAL A 451 -23.54 20.16 11.34
CA VAL A 451 -24.65 19.52 12.07
C VAL A 451 -24.71 18.02 11.79
N ASN A 452 -24.51 17.59 10.55
CA ASN A 452 -24.50 16.17 10.22
C ASN A 452 -23.31 15.45 10.89
N GLU A 453 -22.13 16.05 10.88
CA GLU A 453 -20.94 15.50 11.56
C GLU A 453 -21.12 15.44 13.09
N TRP A 454 -21.73 16.46 13.69
CA TRP A 454 -22.11 16.44 15.10
C TRP A 454 -23.11 15.31 15.41
N ARG A 455 -24.15 15.13 14.58
CA ARG A 455 -25.13 14.04 14.74
C ARG A 455 -24.51 12.64 14.59
N LYS A 456 -23.43 12.51 13.80
CA LYS A 456 -22.64 11.27 13.70
C LYS A 456 -21.75 11.04 14.93
N GLY A 457 -21.67 11.99 15.86
CA GLY A 457 -20.83 11.92 17.06
C GLY A 457 -19.37 12.32 16.83
N ALA A 458 -19.06 12.98 15.71
CA ALA A 458 -17.69 13.42 15.42
C ALA A 458 -17.29 14.66 16.24
N LEU A 459 -18.27 15.50 16.58
CA LEU A 459 -18.07 16.74 17.33
C LEU A 459 -18.67 16.62 18.74
N PHE A 460 -17.97 17.19 19.72
CA PHE A 460 -18.35 17.20 21.13
C PHE A 460 -19.26 18.38 21.45
N GLY A 461 -20.32 18.15 22.22
CA GLY A 461 -21.26 19.19 22.67
C GLY A 461 -22.68 18.64 22.74
N LEU A 462 -23.49 19.17 23.65
CA LEU A 462 -24.91 18.80 23.80
C LEU A 462 -25.81 19.50 22.77
N SER A 463 -25.31 20.58 22.16
CA SER A 463 -25.96 21.33 21.09
C SER A 463 -24.97 21.69 19.98
N PRO A 464 -25.44 22.00 18.75
CA PRO A 464 -24.57 22.45 17.66
C PRO A 464 -23.71 23.66 18.02
N ASP A 465 -24.26 24.62 18.79
CA ASP A 465 -23.56 25.86 19.15
C ASP A 465 -22.42 25.63 20.17
N GLU A 466 -22.46 24.54 20.93
CA GLU A 466 -21.33 24.10 21.77
C GLU A 466 -20.28 23.35 20.94
N ALA A 467 -20.69 22.73 19.84
CA ALA A 467 -19.87 21.83 19.04
C ALA A 467 -19.08 22.54 17.94
N PHE A 468 -19.62 23.60 17.33
CA PHE A 468 -18.95 24.36 16.29
C PHE A 468 -19.51 25.77 16.13
N PHE A 469 -18.77 26.63 15.43
CA PHE A 469 -19.26 27.92 14.93
C PHE A 469 -18.83 28.13 13.47
N VAL A 470 -19.63 28.91 12.74
CA VAL A 470 -19.35 29.33 11.36
C VAL A 470 -19.63 30.83 11.24
N GLN A 471 -18.57 31.63 11.13
CA GLN A 471 -18.66 33.08 11.01
C GLN A 471 -18.17 33.52 9.63
N CYS A 472 -19.08 34.07 8.83
CA CYS A 472 -18.77 34.72 7.56
C CYS A 472 -19.72 35.90 7.45
N ASP A 473 -19.30 37.09 7.86
CA ASP A 473 -20.13 38.29 8.00
C ASP A 473 -19.29 39.55 7.72
N ARG A 474 -19.81 40.73 8.04
CA ARG A 474 -19.11 42.01 7.86
C ARG A 474 -17.89 42.18 8.78
N GLU A 475 -17.82 41.46 9.89
CA GLU A 475 -16.63 41.50 10.76
C GLU A 475 -15.48 40.71 10.14
N THR A 476 -15.78 39.58 9.50
CA THR A 476 -14.77 38.80 8.77
C THR A 476 -14.51 39.33 7.36
N ASN A 477 -15.44 40.09 6.78
CA ASN A 477 -15.38 40.64 5.43
C ASN A 477 -15.63 42.16 5.43
N PRO A 478 -14.69 42.96 5.94
CA PRO A 478 -14.77 44.42 5.88
C PRO A 478 -14.61 44.91 4.42
N ALA A 479 -14.90 46.20 4.18
CA ALA A 479 -14.88 46.79 2.83
C ALA A 479 -13.54 46.57 2.11
N GLU A 480 -12.42 46.66 2.83
CA GLU A 480 -11.09 46.45 2.27
C GLU A 480 -10.87 45.01 1.76
N ALA A 481 -11.46 44.02 2.43
CA ALA A 481 -11.40 42.62 1.98
C ALA A 481 -12.29 42.39 0.75
N ILE A 482 -13.45 43.04 0.71
CA ILE A 482 -14.37 42.99 -0.44
C ILE A 482 -13.70 43.62 -1.66
N ASP A 483 -13.09 44.80 -1.50
CA ASP A 483 -12.37 45.50 -2.56
C ASP A 483 -11.15 44.70 -3.07
N ALA A 484 -10.53 43.89 -2.19
CA ALA A 484 -9.47 42.95 -2.53
C ALA A 484 -9.99 41.64 -3.17
N GLY A 485 -11.31 41.47 -3.32
CA GLY A 485 -11.91 40.26 -3.87
C GLY A 485 -11.83 39.03 -2.95
N GLN A 486 -11.68 39.23 -1.64
CA GLN A 486 -11.50 38.15 -0.66
C GLN A 486 -12.78 37.90 0.15
N VAL A 487 -13.07 36.62 0.40
CA VAL A 487 -14.10 36.18 1.34
C VAL A 487 -13.44 35.32 2.41
N THR A 488 -13.59 35.73 3.67
CA THR A 488 -13.13 35.01 4.85
C THR A 488 -14.31 34.41 5.60
N CYS A 489 -14.22 33.10 5.87
CA CYS A 489 -15.13 32.37 6.75
C CYS A 489 -14.32 31.73 7.87
N ARG A 490 -14.57 32.12 9.12
CA ARG A 490 -13.95 31.52 10.31
C ARG A 490 -14.80 30.35 10.79
N ILE A 491 -14.17 29.20 10.97
CA ILE A 491 -14.83 27.97 11.39
C ILE A 491 -14.08 27.44 12.60
N GLY A 492 -14.81 27.12 13.67
CA GLY A 492 -14.26 26.41 14.82
C GLY A 492 -15.08 25.16 15.08
N VAL A 493 -14.40 24.07 15.45
CA VAL A 493 -15.02 22.78 15.76
C VAL A 493 -14.42 22.20 17.03
N ALA A 494 -15.24 21.53 17.83
CA ALA A 494 -14.83 20.80 19.02
C ALA A 494 -14.78 19.29 18.72
N PRO A 495 -13.61 18.70 18.41
CA PRO A 495 -13.53 17.28 18.08
C PRO A 495 -13.70 16.41 19.33
N VAL A 496 -14.30 15.22 19.17
CA VAL A 496 -14.30 14.21 20.24
C VAL A 496 -12.88 13.66 20.45
N LYS A 497 -12.41 13.67 21.70
CA LYS A 497 -11.11 13.12 22.10
C LYS A 497 -11.26 11.71 22.69
N PRO A 498 -10.32 10.78 22.42
CA PRO A 498 -10.43 9.41 22.93
C PRO A 498 -10.18 9.34 24.45
N ALA A 499 -10.91 8.44 25.13
CA ALA A 499 -10.66 8.07 26.52
C ALA A 499 -9.49 7.08 26.61
N GLU A 500 -8.26 7.58 26.63
CA GLU A 500 -7.04 6.76 26.66
C GLU A 500 -6.79 6.10 28.04
N PHE A 501 -7.17 6.78 29.12
CA PHE A 501 -7.01 6.31 30.49
C PHE A 501 -8.37 6.18 31.17
N VAL A 502 -8.70 4.99 31.65
CA VAL A 502 -9.91 4.73 32.45
C VAL A 502 -9.46 4.34 33.86
N ILE A 503 -9.78 5.19 34.84
CA ILE A 503 -9.36 5.02 36.23
C ILE A 503 -10.59 4.67 37.06
N PHE A 504 -10.65 3.44 37.57
CA PHE A 504 -11.65 3.03 38.56
C PHE A 504 -11.08 3.23 39.96
N GLN A 505 -11.68 4.13 40.75
CA GLN A 505 -11.31 4.35 42.15
C GLN A 505 -12.24 3.53 43.04
N LEU A 506 -11.70 2.53 43.73
CA LEU A 506 -12.45 1.71 44.67
C LEU A 506 -12.19 2.22 46.10
N SER A 507 -13.26 2.52 46.83
CA SER A 507 -13.20 2.79 48.26
C SER A 507 -14.04 1.76 49.02
N GLN A 508 -13.57 1.37 50.20
CA GLN A 508 -14.37 0.57 51.12
C GLN A 508 -15.30 1.52 51.88
N PHE A 509 -16.61 1.33 51.77
CA PHE A 509 -17.60 2.07 52.55
C PHE A 509 -18.11 1.21 53.70
N SER A 510 -18.03 1.72 54.94
CA SER A 510 -18.73 1.13 56.09
C SER A 510 -20.19 1.58 56.03
N GLY A 511 -21.08 0.68 55.59
CA GLY A 511 -22.49 0.98 55.33
C GLY A 511 -23.23 1.68 56.48
N GLY A 512 -23.74 2.87 56.20
CA GLY A 512 -24.80 3.56 56.92
C GLY A 512 -25.62 4.37 55.92
N THR A 513 -26.91 4.13 55.88
CA THR A 513 -27.91 4.65 54.92
C THR A 513 -27.88 6.17 54.73
N SER A 514 -27.70 6.63 53.49
CA SER A 514 -28.67 7.48 52.78
C SER A 514 -28.19 7.71 51.34
N LEU A 515 -28.93 7.18 50.37
CA LEU A 515 -28.94 7.73 49.02
C LEU A 515 -29.75 9.03 49.11
N ALA A 516 -29.08 10.14 49.42
CA ALA A 516 -29.61 11.45 49.09
C ALA A 516 -29.18 11.73 47.65
N SER A 517 -30.17 11.60 46.76
CA SER A 517 -30.12 12.13 45.40
C SER A 517 -29.92 13.64 45.44
N GLU A 518 -28.90 14.14 44.75
CA GLU A 518 -28.91 15.42 44.04
C GLU A 518 -28.15 15.27 42.72
#